data_AF-A0A5C8A689-F1
#
_entry.id   AF-A0A5C8A689-F1
#
_cell.length_a   1.000
_cell.length_b   1.000
_cell.length_c   1.000
_cell.angle_alpha   90.00
_cell.angle_beta   90.00
_cell.angle_gamma   90.00
#
_symmetry.space_group_name_H-M   'P 1'
#
loop_
_entity.id
_entity.type
_entity.pdbx_description
1 polymer ?
#
loop_
_entity_poly.entity_id
_entity_poly.type
_entity_poly.pdbx_seq_one_letter_code
_entity_poly.pdbx_strand_id
1 'polypeptide(L)'
;MDLRNGQPRLIRFLPYPANYGFIPSTRMNKEEGGDGDALDVFVPCGAVPSGTVLEVEPIGIIELLDAGERDDKLVALPVDPALRTVEADDIHELPEAARNILVTWLLNYDPEDGAELIAVKGKADALATVERWAR
;
A
#
# COMPACT_ATOMS: atom_id res chain seq x y z
N MET A 1 -5.04 7.19 11.62
CA MET A 1 -5.27 6.00 12.46
C MET A 1 -6.64 5.48 12.07
N ASP A 2 -6.69 4.30 11.47
CA ASP A 2 -7.92 3.72 10.94
C ASP A 2 -8.91 3.39 12.07
N LEU A 3 -10.20 3.71 11.85
CA LEU A 3 -11.27 3.56 12.81
C LEU A 3 -12.41 2.72 12.22
N ARG A 4 -12.78 1.64 12.89
CA ARG A 4 -13.97 0.85 12.57
C ARG A 4 -15.03 1.10 13.64
N ASN A 5 -16.18 1.67 13.24
CA ASN A 5 -17.26 2.06 14.16
C ASN A 5 -16.81 3.00 15.29
N GLY A 6 -15.89 3.93 14.99
CA GLY A 6 -15.36 4.90 15.96
C GLY A 6 -14.37 4.33 16.97
N GLN A 7 -13.94 3.08 16.81
CA GLN A 7 -12.90 2.44 17.61
C GLN A 7 -11.65 2.20 16.76
N PRO A 8 -10.45 2.20 17.36
CA PRO A 8 -9.23 1.73 16.71
C PRO A 8 -9.47 0.38 16.02
N ARG A 9 -9.24 0.31 14.71
CA ARG A 9 -9.35 -0.97 14.00
C ARG A 9 -8.22 -1.89 14.47
N LEU A 10 -8.57 -3.06 15.00
CA LEU A 10 -7.61 -4.11 15.38
C LEU A 10 -7.76 -5.28 14.41
N ILE A 11 -6.76 -5.47 13.55
CA ILE A 11 -6.66 -6.63 12.66
C ILE A 11 -6.19 -7.82 13.48
N ARG A 12 -7.05 -8.84 13.63
CA ARG A 12 -6.74 -10.10 14.34
C ARG A 12 -6.20 -11.14 13.37
N PHE A 13 -5.05 -10.83 12.76
CA PHE A 13 -4.39 -11.68 11.78
C PHE A 13 -2.87 -11.73 12.01
N LEU A 14 -2.10 -12.19 11.03
CA LEU A 14 -0.65 -12.09 11.00
C LEU A 14 -0.19 -10.62 10.94
N PRO A 15 1.02 -10.30 11.42
CA PRO A 15 1.61 -8.98 11.26
C PRO A 15 1.66 -8.53 9.79
N TYR A 16 1.69 -7.21 9.57
CA TYR A 16 1.92 -6.66 8.25
C TYR A 16 3.27 -7.17 7.68
N PRO A 17 3.32 -7.56 6.39
CA PRO A 17 4.51 -8.16 5.77
C PRO A 17 5.62 -7.15 5.47
N ALA A 18 5.32 -5.85 5.53
CA ALA A 18 6.26 -4.75 5.32
C ALA A 18 5.80 -3.53 6.15
N ASN A 19 6.64 -2.50 6.25
CA ASN A 19 6.21 -1.24 6.86
C ASN A 19 5.00 -0.70 6.07
N TYR A 20 3.99 -0.24 6.78
CA TYR A 20 2.71 0.21 6.22
C TYR A 20 2.39 1.61 6.70
N GLY A 21 1.89 2.44 5.80
CA GLY A 21 1.49 3.82 6.08
C GLY A 21 0.71 4.41 4.92
N PHE A 22 0.70 5.74 4.83
CA PHE A 22 0.01 6.48 3.78
C PHE A 22 0.91 7.60 3.24
N ILE A 23 0.62 8.08 2.03
CA ILE A 23 1.30 9.22 1.41
C ILE A 23 0.62 10.52 1.87
N PRO A 24 1.32 11.40 2.61
CA PRO A 24 0.76 12.69 3.02
C PRO A 24 0.31 13.53 1.83
N SER A 25 -0.66 14.41 2.04
CA SER A 25 -1.22 15.29 0.99
C SER A 25 -1.82 14.54 -0.21
N THR A 26 -2.30 13.31 0.00
CA THR A 26 -3.14 12.59 -0.97
C THR A 26 -4.55 12.39 -0.42
N ARG A 27 -5.54 12.23 -1.31
CA ARG A 27 -6.86 11.73 -0.94
C ARG A 27 -7.56 11.06 -2.12
N MET A 28 -8.01 9.83 -1.89
CA MET A 28 -8.74 9.00 -2.83
C MET A 28 -10.22 9.40 -2.80
N ASN A 29 -10.61 10.47 -3.52
CA ASN A 29 -11.97 11.01 -3.46
C ASN A 29 -13.04 9.98 -3.87
N LYS A 30 -14.09 9.82 -3.04
CA LYS A 30 -15.23 8.93 -3.36
C LYS A 30 -15.94 9.27 -4.67
N GLU A 31 -16.03 10.57 -5.00
CA GLU A 31 -16.63 11.06 -6.25
C GLU A 31 -15.88 10.60 -7.50
N GLU A 32 -14.59 10.29 -7.35
CA GLU A 32 -13.71 9.82 -8.42
C GLU A 32 -13.39 8.32 -8.28
N GLY A 33 -14.12 7.62 -7.39
CA GLY A 33 -14.04 6.17 -7.21
C GLY A 33 -13.03 5.67 -6.17
N GLY A 34 -12.53 6.54 -5.29
CA GLY A 34 -11.71 6.15 -4.13
C GLY A 34 -12.53 5.83 -2.86
N ASP A 35 -11.85 5.52 -1.76
CA ASP A 35 -12.41 5.18 -0.44
C ASP A 35 -12.57 6.38 0.51
N GLY A 36 -12.07 7.55 0.11
CA GLY A 36 -12.09 8.81 0.87
C GLY A 36 -10.84 9.08 1.71
N ASP A 37 -9.92 8.12 1.80
CA ASP A 37 -8.72 8.16 2.64
C ASP A 37 -7.48 8.60 1.86
N ALA A 38 -6.34 8.70 2.56
CA ALA A 38 -5.06 8.96 1.91
C ALA A 38 -4.55 7.68 1.23
N LEU A 39 -3.77 7.83 0.15
CA LEU A 39 -3.23 6.70 -0.58
C LEU A 39 -2.26 5.89 0.30
N ASP A 40 -2.56 4.61 0.47
CA ASP A 40 -1.78 3.71 1.31
C ASP A 40 -0.51 3.21 0.61
N VAL A 41 0.51 2.85 1.39
CA VAL A 41 1.81 2.41 0.90
C VAL A 41 2.44 1.31 1.76
N PHE A 42 2.97 0.29 1.10
CA PHE A 42 3.94 -0.66 1.64
C PHE A 42 5.38 -0.25 1.32
N VAL A 43 6.24 -0.35 2.33
CA VAL A 43 7.69 -0.12 2.20
C VAL A 43 8.47 -1.35 2.70
N PRO A 44 8.85 -2.27 1.80
CA PRO A 44 9.61 -3.47 2.16
C PRO A 44 11.07 -3.10 2.46
N CYS A 45 11.33 -2.82 3.74
CA CYS A 45 12.65 -2.55 4.29
C CYS A 45 12.71 -3.01 5.76
N GLY A 46 13.80 -2.67 6.47
CA GLY A 46 13.88 -2.90 7.92
C GLY A 46 12.73 -2.22 8.67
N ALA A 47 12.28 -2.82 9.78
CA ALA A 47 11.17 -2.28 10.57
C ALA A 47 11.48 -0.88 11.11
N VAL A 48 10.55 0.06 10.94
CA VAL A 48 10.65 1.43 11.47
C VAL A 48 9.57 1.69 12.53
N PRO A 49 9.81 2.59 13.52
CA PRO A 49 8.78 2.97 14.48
C PRO A 49 7.57 3.62 13.83
N SER A 50 6.37 3.36 14.36
CA SER A 50 5.14 4.04 13.92
C SER A 50 5.26 5.56 14.03
N GLY A 51 4.75 6.28 13.03
CA GLY A 51 4.84 7.75 12.96
C GLY A 51 6.15 8.27 12.36
N THR A 52 7.08 7.39 11.97
CA THR A 52 8.25 7.79 11.19
C THR A 52 7.82 8.31 9.83
N VAL A 53 8.34 9.48 9.45
CA VAL A 53 8.23 10.01 8.07
C VAL A 53 9.46 9.51 7.31
N LEU A 54 9.22 8.80 6.21
CA LEU A 54 10.25 8.19 5.39
C LEU A 54 10.10 8.65 3.93
N GLU A 55 11.19 9.09 3.34
CA GLU A 55 11.24 9.42 1.91
C GLU A 55 11.38 8.12 1.10
N VAL A 56 10.47 7.92 0.15
CA VAL A 56 10.36 6.67 -0.62
C VAL A 56 10.14 6.96 -2.10
N GLU A 57 10.57 6.03 -2.93
CA GLU A 57 10.37 6.02 -4.37
C GLU A 57 9.35 4.93 -4.74
N PRO A 58 8.18 5.28 -5.32
CA PRO A 58 7.22 4.30 -5.80
C PRO A 58 7.82 3.42 -6.90
N ILE A 59 7.62 2.11 -6.78
CA ILE A 59 8.05 1.11 -7.78
C ILE A 59 6.87 0.32 -8.37
N GLY A 60 5.68 0.43 -7.78
CA GLY A 60 4.47 -0.18 -8.32
C GLY A 60 3.25 0.03 -7.45
N ILE A 61 2.14 -0.55 -7.87
CA ILE A 61 0.85 -0.46 -7.19
C ILE A 61 0.10 -1.79 -7.28
N ILE A 62 -0.54 -2.15 -6.17
CA ILE A 62 -1.47 -3.28 -6.08
C ILE A 62 -2.87 -2.68 -6.07
N GLU A 63 -3.62 -2.90 -7.15
CA GLU A 63 -4.99 -2.42 -7.28
C GLU A 63 -5.97 -3.44 -6.71
N LEU A 64 -6.81 -2.99 -5.78
CA LEU A 64 -7.75 -3.84 -5.04
C LEU A 64 -9.15 -3.26 -5.10
N LEU A 65 -10.11 -4.16 -4.98
CA LEU A 65 -11.48 -3.84 -4.60
C LEU A 65 -11.72 -4.41 -3.21
N ASP A 66 -12.06 -3.56 -2.23
CA ASP A 66 -12.44 -3.98 -0.88
C ASP A 66 -13.90 -3.56 -0.63
N ALA A 67 -14.77 -4.53 -0.35
CA ALA A 67 -16.22 -4.32 -0.21
C ALA A 67 -16.89 -3.50 -1.34
N GLY A 68 -16.31 -3.52 -2.55
CA GLY A 68 -16.80 -2.75 -3.71
C GLY A 68 -16.24 -1.33 -3.85
N GLU A 69 -15.38 -0.87 -2.93
CA GLU A 69 -14.64 0.39 -3.03
C GLU A 69 -13.18 0.14 -3.48
N ARG A 70 -12.56 1.12 -4.16
CA ARG A 70 -11.14 0.98 -4.56
C ARG A 70 -10.24 1.22 -3.36
N ASP A 71 -9.34 0.27 -3.13
CA ASP A 71 -8.44 0.25 -1.99
C ASP A 71 -6.98 0.01 -2.42
N ASP A 72 -6.51 0.84 -3.34
CA ASP A 72 -5.20 0.64 -3.98
C ASP A 72 -4.03 0.86 -2.99
N LYS A 73 -3.03 -0.03 -3.04
CA LYS A 73 -1.83 0.04 -2.19
C LYS A 73 -0.59 0.27 -3.04
N LEU A 74 0.12 1.37 -2.82
CA LEU A 74 1.44 1.58 -3.40
C LEU A 74 2.46 0.60 -2.82
N VAL A 75 3.48 0.29 -3.61
CA VAL A 75 4.72 -0.33 -3.15
C VAL A 75 5.87 0.60 -3.49
N ALA A 76 6.64 0.99 -2.49
CA ALA A 76 7.73 1.95 -2.63
C ALA A 76 8.97 1.49 -1.85
N LEU A 77 10.16 1.90 -2.29
CA LEU A 77 11.42 1.61 -1.58
C LEU A 77 12.00 2.90 -0.97
N PRO A 78 12.76 2.83 0.14
CA PRO A 78 13.45 4.00 0.67
C PRO A 78 14.32 4.69 -0.38
N VAL A 79 14.31 6.04 -0.40
CA VAL A 79 15.26 6.80 -1.24
C VAL A 79 16.70 6.59 -0.77
N ASP A 80 16.91 6.50 0.55
CA ASP A 80 18.22 6.17 1.14
C ASP A 80 18.58 4.69 0.85
N PRO A 81 19.63 4.41 0.05
CA PRO A 81 20.05 3.04 -0.24
C PRO A 81 20.48 2.25 0.99
N ALA A 82 20.93 2.92 2.06
CA ALA A 82 21.32 2.23 3.30
C ALA A 82 20.13 1.57 4.02
N LEU A 83 18.90 2.00 3.71
CA LEU A 83 17.67 1.42 4.24
C LEU A 83 17.08 0.35 3.32
N ARG A 84 17.60 0.18 2.09
CA ARG A 84 17.09 -0.81 1.14
C ARG A 84 17.58 -2.20 1.51
N THR A 85 16.64 -3.15 1.58
CA THR A 85 16.93 -4.58 1.70
C THR A 85 16.79 -5.32 0.38
N VAL A 86 16.28 -4.63 -0.65
CA VAL A 86 16.10 -5.11 -2.02
C VAL A 86 16.36 -3.92 -2.95
N GLU A 87 16.93 -4.19 -4.12
CA GLU A 87 17.09 -3.20 -5.19
C GLU A 87 16.14 -3.54 -6.32
N ALA A 88 15.29 -2.59 -6.69
CA ALA A 88 14.34 -2.67 -7.79
C ALA A 88 13.93 -1.24 -8.20
N ASP A 89 13.70 -1.04 -9.49
CA ASP A 89 13.07 0.18 -10.03
C ASP A 89 11.59 -0.05 -10.38
N ASP A 90 11.18 -1.32 -10.56
CA ASP A 90 9.80 -1.69 -10.81
C ASP A 90 9.38 -2.88 -9.93
N ILE A 91 8.12 -2.93 -9.50
CA ILE A 91 7.58 -4.01 -8.68
C ILE A 91 7.75 -5.38 -9.33
N HIS A 92 7.78 -5.46 -10.65
CA HIS A 92 7.99 -6.70 -11.39
C HIS A 92 9.43 -7.23 -11.27
N GLU A 93 10.39 -6.41 -10.84
CA GLU A 93 11.77 -6.80 -10.55
C GLU A 93 11.92 -7.42 -9.15
N LEU A 94 10.95 -7.23 -8.25
CA LEU A 94 10.94 -7.93 -6.97
C LEU A 94 10.86 -9.46 -7.20
N PRO A 95 11.36 -10.28 -6.28
CA PRO A 95 11.07 -11.71 -6.29
C PRO A 95 9.56 -11.94 -6.31
N GLU A 96 9.09 -12.85 -7.18
CA GLU A 96 7.65 -13.14 -7.31
C GLU A 96 7.02 -13.52 -5.96
N ALA A 97 7.74 -14.32 -5.16
CA ALA A 97 7.31 -14.69 -3.82
C ALA A 97 7.07 -13.48 -2.91
N ALA A 98 7.86 -12.41 -3.03
CA ALA A 98 7.67 -11.20 -2.24
C ALA A 98 6.38 -10.47 -2.64
N ARG A 99 6.12 -10.32 -3.95
CA ARG A 99 4.84 -9.77 -4.44
C ARG A 99 3.66 -10.61 -3.98
N ASN A 100 3.77 -11.93 -4.10
CA ASN A 100 2.71 -12.86 -3.72
C ASN A 100 2.41 -12.79 -2.22
N ILE A 101 3.40 -12.55 -1.36
CA ILE A 101 3.17 -12.34 0.08
C ILE A 101 2.33 -11.09 0.33
N LEU A 102 2.67 -9.95 -0.30
CA LEU A 102 1.91 -8.69 -0.14
C LEU A 102 0.45 -8.87 -0.59
N VAL A 103 0.25 -9.41 -1.80
CA VAL A 103 -1.08 -9.67 -2.37
C VAL A 103 -1.87 -10.66 -1.52
N THR A 104 -1.27 -11.79 -1.14
CA THR A 104 -1.96 -12.82 -0.33
C THR A 104 -2.38 -12.26 1.02
N TRP A 105 -1.54 -11.45 1.66
CA TRP A 105 -1.89 -10.83 2.92
C TRP A 105 -3.08 -9.88 2.75
N LEU A 106 -3.06 -9.00 1.74
CA LEU A 106 -4.15 -8.05 1.45
C LEU A 106 -5.48 -8.74 1.17
N LEU A 107 -5.47 -9.90 0.52
CA LEU A 107 -6.70 -10.64 0.21
C LEU A 107 -7.28 -11.42 1.40
N ASN A 108 -6.57 -11.52 2.53
CA ASN A 108 -6.96 -12.43 3.63
C ASN A 108 -6.91 -11.81 5.04
N TYR A 109 -6.38 -10.59 5.21
CA TYR A 109 -6.14 -10.03 6.54
C TYR A 109 -7.43 -9.65 7.29
N ASP A 110 -8.50 -9.31 6.57
CA ASP A 110 -9.83 -9.09 7.13
C ASP A 110 -10.83 -10.04 6.43
N PRO A 111 -11.30 -11.09 7.12
CA PRO A 111 -12.19 -12.09 6.53
C PRO A 111 -13.59 -11.56 6.20
N GLU A 112 -13.94 -10.36 6.67
CA GLU A 112 -15.25 -9.74 6.42
C GLU A 112 -15.28 -8.91 5.13
N ASP A 113 -14.11 -8.48 4.66
CA ASP A 113 -13.94 -7.40 3.68
C ASP A 113 -13.92 -7.90 2.22
N GLY A 114 -13.77 -9.22 2.01
CA GLY A 114 -14.00 -9.85 0.70
C GLY A 114 -13.13 -9.26 -0.42
N ALA A 115 -11.90 -8.85 -0.09
CA ALA A 115 -11.02 -8.15 -1.00
C ALA A 115 -10.71 -8.96 -2.28
N GLU A 116 -10.70 -8.28 -3.42
CA GLU A 116 -10.43 -8.84 -4.74
C GLU A 116 -9.24 -8.13 -5.39
N LEU A 117 -8.34 -8.92 -5.98
CA LEU A 117 -7.23 -8.38 -6.76
C LEU A 117 -7.70 -7.96 -8.15
N ILE A 118 -7.48 -6.69 -8.49
CA ILE A 118 -7.71 -6.17 -9.84
C ILE A 118 -6.45 -6.38 -10.69
N ALA A 119 -5.32 -5.83 -10.24
CA ALA A 119 -4.05 -5.92 -10.96
C ALA A 119 -2.86 -5.59 -10.06
N VAL A 120 -1.67 -5.99 -10.49
CA VAL A 120 -0.39 -5.48 -10.01
C VAL A 120 0.27 -4.74 -11.16
N LYS A 121 0.56 -3.45 -11.00
CA LYS A 121 1.09 -2.58 -12.04
C LYS A 121 2.40 -1.93 -11.63
N GLY A 122 3.19 -1.55 -12.64
CA GLY A 122 4.54 -1.03 -12.48
C GLY A 122 4.63 0.43 -12.02
N LYS A 123 5.86 0.95 -12.01
CA LYS A 123 6.21 2.28 -11.50
C LYS A 123 5.45 3.43 -12.17
N ALA A 124 5.22 3.34 -13.48
CA ALA A 124 4.51 4.40 -14.21
C ALA A 124 3.07 4.60 -13.71
N ASP A 125 2.32 3.51 -13.50
CA ASP A 125 0.96 3.54 -12.96
C ASP A 125 0.94 4.00 -11.50
N ALA A 126 1.95 3.60 -10.72
CA ALA A 126 2.12 4.04 -9.34
C ALA A 126 2.29 5.57 -9.24
N LEU A 127 3.18 6.14 -10.05
CA LEU A 127 3.41 7.59 -10.10
C LEU A 127 2.16 8.34 -10.58
N ALA A 128 1.50 7.86 -11.64
CA ALA A 128 0.24 8.43 -12.11
C ALA A 128 -0.86 8.41 -11.04
N THR A 129 -0.88 7.37 -10.20
CA THR A 129 -1.85 7.26 -9.10
C THR A 129 -1.53 8.26 -7.98
N VAL A 130 -0.26 8.48 -7.63
CA VAL A 130 0.14 9.54 -6.70
C VAL A 130 -0.30 10.90 -7.22
N GLU A 131 -0.02 11.21 -8.48
CA GLU A 131 -0.40 12.48 -9.10
C GLU A 131 -1.91 12.69 -9.13
N ARG A 132 -2.67 11.64 -9.47
CA ARG A 132 -4.13 11.67 -9.48
C ARG A 132 -4.72 12.06 -8.14
N TRP A 133 -4.16 11.55 -7.05
CA TRP A 133 -4.70 11.74 -5.71
C TRP A 133 -4.05 12.88 -4.92
N ALA A 134 -3.05 13.57 -5.49
CA ALA A 134 -2.38 14.70 -4.87
C ALA A 134 -3.33 15.88 -4.60
N ARG A 135 -3.09 16.60 -3.50
CA ARG A 135 -3.87 17.77 -3.05
C ARG A 135 -3.04 19.02 -2.82
#